data_AF-A0A9X7SS33-F1
#
_entry.id   AF-A0A9X7SS33-F1
#
_cell.length_a   1.000
_cell.length_b   1.000
_cell.length_c   1.000
_cell.angle_alpha   90.00
_cell.angle_beta   90.00
_cell.angle_gamma   90.00
#
_symmetry.space_group_name_H-M   'P 1'
#
loop_
_entity.id
_entity.type
_entity.pdbx_description
1 polymer ?
#
loop_
_entity_poly.entity_id
_entity_poly.type
_entity_poly.pdbx_seq_one_letter_code
_entity_poly.pdbx_strand_id
1 'polypeptide(L)'
;MKKRILTTALATLLSLGVISLPNNNVIAASAATNNHTFSQKIYDIDTGFPVGEIKTSVSSNTKELSDGTKIVTLSKTVTISGNNQNNKTKKSVDTIKITPNGEYFINGKKLSKEELSKPLINKVSSKAQSGGLSWLTSYNEINKDYYVLRSYPDADFWLDKGIGKQLTWYTKGNYKVSDFKAYANTVSSCRSSLITLGSTLLAELGVAVLTVETVIGTISAGGAAAITAREIYSQSTTAHEAMANAYSILENAY
;
A
#
# COMPACT_ATOMS: atom_id res chain seq x y z
N MET A 1 -18.04 -29.83 -27.89
CA MET A 1 -17.42 -28.50 -27.73
C MET A 1 -18.49 -27.46 -27.41
N LYS A 2 -18.59 -26.98 -26.17
CA LYS A 2 -19.38 -25.80 -25.80
C LYS A 2 -18.56 -24.96 -24.83
N LYS A 3 -18.18 -23.76 -25.28
CA LYS A 3 -17.47 -22.72 -24.53
C LYS A 3 -18.24 -22.40 -23.24
N ARG A 4 -17.59 -22.51 -22.08
CA ARG A 4 -18.06 -21.90 -20.84
C ARG A 4 -17.27 -20.62 -20.59
N ILE A 5 -18.03 -19.55 -20.42
CA ILE A 5 -17.61 -18.16 -20.22
C ILE A 5 -16.96 -18.09 -18.84
N LEU A 6 -15.65 -17.86 -18.81
CA LEU A 6 -14.88 -17.69 -17.58
C LEU A 6 -14.96 -16.22 -17.16
N THR A 7 -15.67 -15.97 -16.07
CA THR A 7 -15.72 -14.68 -15.38
C THR A 7 -15.10 -14.89 -14.00
N THR A 8 -14.52 -13.82 -13.45
CA THR A 8 -14.17 -13.58 -12.02
C THR A 8 -12.69 -13.69 -11.57
N ALA A 9 -12.11 -12.49 -11.37
CA ALA A 9 -11.18 -11.96 -10.34
C ALA A 9 -10.24 -12.86 -9.49
N LEU A 10 -8.97 -12.92 -9.93
CA LEU A 10 -7.70 -12.41 -9.33
C LEU A 10 -7.53 -12.25 -7.78
N ALA A 11 -6.59 -12.99 -7.16
CA ALA A 11 -6.04 -12.70 -5.82
C ALA A 11 -4.63 -13.31 -5.53
N THR A 12 -3.59 -12.44 -5.50
CA THR A 12 -2.39 -12.32 -4.60
C THR A 12 -1.59 -13.55 -4.06
N LEU A 13 -0.23 -13.58 -4.22
CA LEU A 13 0.84 -13.61 -3.17
C LEU A 13 2.24 -14.22 -3.52
N LEU A 14 3.30 -13.58 -2.97
CA LEU A 14 4.56 -14.10 -2.32
C LEU A 14 5.99 -14.04 -2.98
N SER A 15 6.80 -13.12 -2.42
CA SER A 15 8.24 -13.11 -1.98
C SER A 15 9.40 -13.80 -2.75
N LEU A 16 10.47 -13.04 -3.06
CA LEU A 16 11.89 -13.22 -2.66
C LEU A 16 12.83 -12.31 -3.50
N GLY A 17 13.85 -11.71 -2.86
CA GLY A 17 14.64 -10.60 -3.38
C GLY A 17 15.93 -10.94 -4.14
N VAL A 18 16.68 -9.90 -4.54
CA VAL A 18 18.12 -9.94 -4.84
C VAL A 18 18.77 -8.59 -4.50
N ILE A 19 19.89 -8.65 -3.79
CA ILE A 19 20.86 -7.59 -3.49
C ILE A 19 21.71 -7.30 -4.74
N SER A 20 21.91 -6.04 -5.11
CA SER A 20 23.17 -5.60 -5.76
C SER A 20 23.41 -4.09 -5.63
N LEU A 21 24.49 -3.72 -4.93
CA LEU A 21 25.35 -2.56 -5.18
C LEU A 21 26.70 -3.10 -5.72
N PRO A 22 27.61 -2.32 -6.34
CA PRO A 22 27.63 -0.86 -6.56
C PRO A 22 27.94 -0.46 -8.03
N ASN A 23 27.91 0.84 -8.34
CA ASN A 23 29.05 1.56 -8.95
C ASN A 23 28.82 3.07 -9.02
N ASN A 24 29.86 3.81 -8.62
CA ASN A 24 29.97 5.26 -8.59
C ASN A 24 29.99 5.85 -10.01
N ASN A 25 29.34 7.01 -10.18
CA ASN A 25 29.92 8.16 -10.88
C ASN A 25 29.12 9.43 -10.58
N VAL A 26 29.84 10.51 -10.29
CA VAL A 26 29.36 11.86 -9.97
C VAL A 26 28.90 12.57 -11.25
N ILE A 27 27.68 13.12 -11.26
CA ILE A 27 27.25 14.16 -12.22
C ILE A 27 26.39 15.20 -11.50
N ALA A 28 26.67 16.48 -11.79
CA ALA A 28 26.11 17.68 -11.19
C ALA A 28 24.57 17.80 -11.30
N ALA A 29 24.01 18.54 -10.33
CA ALA A 29 22.61 18.62 -9.97
C ALA A 29 21.67 19.17 -11.08
N SER A 30 20.84 18.29 -11.61
CA SER A 30 19.47 18.60 -12.03
C SER A 30 18.53 17.97 -10.98
N ALA A 31 17.39 18.60 -10.68
CA ALA A 31 16.45 18.11 -9.66
C ALA A 31 16.16 16.61 -9.90
N ALA A 32 16.64 15.76 -8.98
CA ALA A 32 16.69 14.32 -9.18
C ALA A 32 15.26 13.76 -9.25
N THR A 33 14.78 13.51 -10.47
CA THR A 33 13.56 12.73 -10.69
C THR A 33 13.90 11.28 -10.40
N ASN A 34 13.80 10.87 -9.13
CA ASN A 34 14.12 9.52 -8.69
C ASN A 34 12.96 8.59 -9.04
N ASN A 35 12.90 8.09 -10.27
CA ASN A 35 11.91 7.09 -10.66
C ASN A 35 12.30 5.73 -10.08
N HIS A 36 11.48 5.17 -9.19
CA HIS A 36 11.66 3.80 -8.71
C HIS A 36 10.46 2.96 -9.13
N THR A 37 10.73 1.78 -9.68
CA THR A 37 9.68 0.83 -10.07
C THR A 37 9.86 -0.46 -9.30
N PHE A 38 8.80 -0.89 -8.64
CA PHE A 38 8.72 -2.18 -8.00
C PHE A 38 7.60 -3.00 -8.64
N SER A 39 7.80 -4.31 -8.64
CA SER A 39 6.97 -5.28 -9.35
C SER A 39 6.44 -6.33 -8.38
N GLN A 40 5.15 -6.64 -8.50
CA GLN A 40 4.51 -7.72 -7.77
C GLN A 40 3.83 -8.67 -8.76
N LYS A 41 4.18 -9.96 -8.72
CA LYS A 41 3.49 -10.97 -9.51
C LYS A 41 2.08 -11.21 -8.97
N ILE A 42 1.14 -11.43 -9.88
CA ILE A 42 -0.24 -11.80 -9.57
C ILE A 42 -0.38 -13.30 -9.72
N TYR A 43 -0.93 -13.96 -8.70
CA TYR A 43 -1.08 -15.41 -8.66
C TYR A 43 -2.54 -15.80 -8.72
N ASP A 44 -2.78 -16.97 -9.30
CA ASP A 44 -4.07 -17.63 -9.29
C ASP A 44 -4.31 -18.27 -7.91
N ILE A 45 -5.49 -18.02 -7.33
CA ILE A 45 -5.79 -18.40 -5.94
C ILE A 45 -6.01 -19.91 -5.76
N ASP A 46 -6.41 -20.60 -6.82
CA ASP A 46 -6.72 -22.03 -6.79
C ASP A 46 -5.49 -22.89 -7.12
N THR A 47 -4.61 -22.39 -8.00
CA THR A 47 -3.47 -23.15 -8.54
C THR A 47 -2.11 -22.65 -8.06
N GLY A 48 -2.00 -21.42 -7.57
CA GLY A 48 -0.75 -20.81 -7.13
C GLY A 48 0.23 -20.45 -8.25
N PHE A 49 -0.18 -20.49 -9.52
CA PHE A 49 0.67 -20.09 -10.66
C PHE A 49 0.58 -18.58 -10.96
N PRO A 50 1.65 -17.95 -11.50
CA PRO A 50 1.62 -16.55 -11.86
C PRO A 50 0.81 -16.31 -13.15
N VAL A 51 -0.13 -15.37 -13.10
CA VAL A 51 -1.06 -15.02 -14.19
C VAL A 51 -0.95 -13.56 -14.65
N GLY A 52 -0.10 -12.77 -14.00
CA GLY A 52 0.12 -11.36 -14.32
C GLY A 52 1.14 -10.67 -13.42
N GLU A 53 1.23 -9.35 -13.53
CA GLU A 53 2.14 -8.49 -12.78
C GLU A 53 1.49 -7.11 -12.51
N ILE A 54 1.68 -6.59 -11.29
CA ILE A 54 1.44 -5.20 -10.92
C ILE A 54 2.79 -4.50 -10.88
N LYS A 55 3.01 -3.51 -11.74
CA LYS A 55 4.16 -2.62 -11.69
C LYS A 55 3.74 -1.29 -11.08
N THR A 56 4.42 -0.87 -10.02
CA THR A 56 4.20 0.44 -9.42
C THR A 56 5.46 1.28 -9.60
N SER A 57 5.34 2.37 -10.33
CA SER A 57 6.39 3.37 -10.47
C SER A 57 6.05 4.57 -9.59
N VAL A 58 6.97 4.94 -8.70
CA VAL A 58 6.86 6.15 -7.87
C VAL A 58 7.98 7.11 -8.24
N SER A 59 7.61 8.33 -8.57
CA SER A 59 8.53 9.44 -8.81
C SER A 59 8.26 10.57 -7.83
N SER A 60 9.29 11.34 -7.53
CA SER A 60 9.18 12.51 -6.66
C SER A 60 9.86 13.70 -7.29
N ASN A 61 9.25 14.87 -7.15
CA ASN A 61 9.88 16.15 -7.40
C ASN A 61 9.78 17.02 -6.15
N THR A 62 10.88 17.60 -5.71
CA THR A 62 10.91 18.47 -4.53
C THR A 62 11.22 19.90 -4.96
N LYS A 63 10.36 20.83 -4.55
CA LYS A 63 10.56 22.26 -4.69
C LYS A 63 10.70 22.87 -3.31
N GLU A 64 11.77 23.64 -3.10
CA GLU A 64 11.93 24.47 -1.91
C GLU A 64 11.54 25.92 -2.25
N LEU A 65 10.75 26.55 -1.39
CA LEU A 65 10.36 27.95 -1.49
C LEU A 65 11.35 28.81 -0.71
N SER A 66 11.35 30.12 -0.98
CA SER A 66 12.25 31.09 -0.35
C SER A 66 12.08 31.20 1.16
N ASP A 67 10.92 30.82 1.70
CA ASP A 67 10.64 30.78 3.13
C ASP A 67 11.16 29.50 3.81
N GLY A 68 11.75 28.55 3.07
CA GLY A 68 12.20 27.25 3.55
C GLY A 68 11.11 26.16 3.50
N THR A 69 9.92 26.46 3.02
CA THR A 69 8.86 25.46 2.81
C THR A 69 9.28 24.49 1.72
N LYS A 70 9.18 23.19 1.99
CA LYS A 70 9.40 22.11 1.01
C LYS A 70 8.07 21.57 0.51
N ILE A 71 7.94 21.47 -0.81
CA ILE A 71 6.80 20.86 -1.50
C ILE A 71 7.33 19.66 -2.27
N VAL A 72 6.89 18.46 -1.89
CA VAL A 72 7.19 17.22 -2.59
C VAL A 72 5.96 16.77 -3.35
N THR A 73 6.08 16.61 -4.67
CA THR A 73 5.06 16.02 -5.52
C THR A 73 5.42 14.56 -5.78
N LEU A 74 4.60 13.64 -5.28
CA LEU A 74 4.74 12.21 -5.50
C LEU A 74 3.80 11.78 -6.63
N SER A 75 4.35 11.30 -7.74
CA SER A 75 3.56 10.70 -8.81
C SER A 75 3.68 9.19 -8.74
N LYS A 76 2.54 8.52 -8.68
CA LYS A 76 2.43 7.05 -8.65
C LYS A 76 1.70 6.59 -9.91
N THR A 77 2.29 5.63 -10.60
CA THR A 77 1.68 4.93 -11.73
C THR A 77 1.61 3.46 -11.39
N VAL A 78 0.41 2.88 -11.39
CA VAL A 78 0.17 1.46 -11.19
C VAL A 78 -0.28 0.86 -12.51
N THR A 79 0.50 -0.07 -13.05
CA THR A 79 0.18 -0.82 -14.26
C THR A 79 -0.13 -2.26 -13.88
N ILE A 80 -1.30 -2.74 -14.26
CA ILE A 80 -1.73 -4.13 -14.06
C ILE A 80 -1.72 -4.80 -15.43
N SER A 81 -0.89 -5.83 -15.58
CA SER A 81 -0.75 -6.65 -16.78
C SER A 81 -1.13 -8.09 -16.46
N GLY A 82 -1.96 -8.72 -17.29
CA GLY A 82 -2.35 -10.13 -17.14
C GLY A 82 -2.42 -10.83 -18.50
N ASN A 83 -2.30 -12.15 -18.52
CA ASN A 83 -2.20 -12.96 -19.75
C ASN A 83 -3.35 -12.78 -20.76
N ASN A 84 -4.49 -12.18 -20.38
CA ASN A 84 -5.66 -11.99 -21.24
C ASN A 84 -6.41 -10.66 -20.99
N GLN A 85 -5.76 -9.62 -20.46
CA GLN A 85 -6.41 -8.31 -20.27
C GLN A 85 -5.60 -7.16 -20.88
N ASN A 86 -6.30 -6.16 -21.40
CA ASN A 86 -5.71 -4.86 -21.70
C ASN A 86 -5.05 -4.32 -20.43
N ASN A 87 -3.81 -3.86 -20.55
CA ASN A 87 -3.09 -3.25 -19.45
C ASN A 87 -3.93 -2.12 -18.85
N LYS A 88 -4.20 -2.19 -17.54
CA LYS A 88 -4.86 -1.10 -16.82
C LYS A 88 -3.80 -0.25 -16.16
N THR A 89 -3.84 1.04 -16.41
CA THR A 89 -2.93 2.01 -15.81
C THR A 89 -3.71 3.00 -14.97
N LYS A 90 -3.42 3.06 -13.67
CA LYS A 90 -3.93 4.09 -12.76
C LYS A 90 -2.81 5.06 -12.43
N LYS A 91 -3.10 6.36 -12.45
CA LYS A 91 -2.19 7.42 -12.05
C LYS A 91 -2.77 8.15 -10.85
N SER A 92 -1.93 8.46 -9.87
CA SER A 92 -2.27 9.29 -8.71
C SER A 92 -1.11 10.24 -8.44
N VAL A 93 -1.44 11.45 -7.98
CA VAL A 93 -0.47 12.47 -7.60
C VAL A 93 -0.81 12.93 -6.19
N ASP A 94 0.16 12.79 -5.29
CA ASP A 94 0.07 13.33 -3.93
C ASP A 94 1.03 14.50 -3.78
N THR A 95 0.64 15.48 -2.97
CA THR A 95 1.47 16.61 -2.59
C THR A 95 1.72 16.59 -1.09
N ILE A 96 2.99 16.51 -0.71
CA ILE A 96 3.45 16.65 0.66
C ILE A 96 4.04 18.05 0.82
N LYS A 97 3.54 18.82 1.77
CA LYS A 97 4.10 20.12 2.14
C LYS A 97 4.68 20.03 3.55
N ILE A 98 5.92 20.48 3.71
CA ILE A 98 6.60 20.62 5.00
C ILE A 98 6.99 22.07 5.15
N THR A 99 6.48 22.68 6.20
CA THR A 99 6.72 24.10 6.52
C THR A 99 7.97 24.25 7.42
N PRO A 100 8.58 25.44 7.47
CA PRO A 100 9.77 25.69 8.29
C PRO A 100 9.54 25.48 9.79
N ASN A 101 8.31 25.69 10.26
CA ASN A 101 7.86 25.43 11.63
C ASN A 101 7.54 23.95 11.90
N GLY A 102 7.83 23.03 10.97
CA GLY A 102 7.67 21.60 11.16
C GLY A 102 6.22 21.11 11.03
N GLU A 103 5.33 21.86 10.38
CA GLU A 103 3.99 21.38 10.08
C GLU A 103 3.98 20.61 8.76
N TYR A 104 3.32 19.45 8.77
CA TYR A 104 3.20 18.53 7.65
C TYR A 104 1.79 18.55 7.09
N PHE A 105 1.67 18.57 5.76
CA PHE A 105 0.40 18.48 5.06
C PHE A 105 0.50 17.44 3.95
N ILE A 106 -0.54 16.61 3.81
CA ILE A 106 -0.72 15.70 2.67
C ILE A 106 -1.98 16.12 1.94
N ASN A 107 -1.87 16.42 0.64
CA ASN A 107 -2.99 16.85 -0.21
C ASN A 107 -3.79 18.01 0.40
N GLY A 108 -3.10 18.95 1.04
CA GLY A 108 -3.69 20.11 1.71
C GLY A 108 -4.24 19.85 3.12
N LYS A 109 -4.33 18.58 3.57
CA LYS A 109 -4.76 18.23 4.92
C LYS A 109 -3.56 18.24 5.88
N LYS A 110 -3.64 19.04 6.93
CA LYS A 110 -2.64 19.07 8.01
C LYS A 110 -2.65 17.74 8.78
N LEU A 111 -1.47 17.16 8.98
CA LEU A 111 -1.30 15.99 9.84
C LEU A 111 -1.24 16.43 11.30
N SER A 112 -1.91 15.67 12.16
CA SER A 112 -1.85 15.87 13.60
C SER A 112 -0.52 15.39 14.17
N LYS A 113 -0.11 15.95 15.31
CA LYS A 113 1.08 15.49 16.04
C LYS A 113 0.96 14.02 16.44
N GLU A 114 -0.26 13.59 16.80
CA GLU A 114 -0.53 12.19 17.11
C GLU A 114 -0.21 11.30 15.90
N GLU A 115 -0.78 11.59 14.72
CA GLU A 115 -0.51 10.84 13.48
C GLU A 115 0.98 10.80 13.14
N LEU A 116 1.67 11.94 13.21
CA LEU A 116 3.10 12.05 12.92
C LEU A 116 3.96 11.19 13.86
N SER A 117 3.62 11.17 15.15
CA SER A 117 4.37 10.46 16.18
C SER A 117 4.12 8.96 16.23
N LYS A 118 3.16 8.42 15.46
CA LYS A 118 2.82 7.00 15.51
C LYS A 118 4.02 6.15 15.09
N PRO A 119 4.51 5.25 15.95
CA PRO A 119 5.59 4.34 15.60
C PRO A 119 5.07 3.17 14.76
N LEU A 120 5.93 2.62 13.91
CA LEU A 120 5.71 1.30 13.33
C LEU A 120 5.76 0.26 14.45
N ILE A 121 4.66 -0.47 14.68
CA ILE A 121 4.61 -1.61 15.60
C ILE A 121 4.78 -2.89 14.79
N ASN A 122 5.39 -3.94 15.33
CA ASN A 122 5.40 -5.24 14.66
C ASN A 122 4.19 -6.06 15.12
N LYS A 123 3.05 -5.89 14.44
CA LYS A 123 1.82 -6.62 14.75
C LYS A 123 1.70 -7.84 13.84
N VAL A 124 1.88 -9.02 14.41
CA VAL A 124 1.81 -10.29 13.67
C VAL A 124 0.36 -10.69 13.45
N SER A 125 0.02 -11.02 12.20
CA SER A 125 -1.27 -11.62 11.85
C SER A 125 -1.30 -13.10 12.21
N SER A 126 -2.28 -13.53 13.00
CA SER A 126 -2.58 -14.95 13.19
C SER A 126 -3.48 -15.42 12.05
N LYS A 127 -2.93 -16.19 11.10
CA LYS A 127 -3.72 -16.87 10.07
C LYS A 127 -4.56 -17.97 10.72
N ALA A 128 -5.88 -17.83 10.70
CA ALA A 128 -6.81 -18.91 11.06
C ALA A 128 -7.85 -19.05 9.95
N GLN A 129 -7.81 -20.11 9.14
CA GLN A 129 -8.79 -20.53 8.10
C GLN A 129 -9.41 -19.46 7.15
N SER A 130 -8.93 -18.22 7.21
CA SER A 130 -9.61 -16.97 6.85
C SER A 130 -8.56 -15.87 6.64
N GLY A 131 -8.79 -14.96 5.68
CA GLY A 131 -7.75 -14.05 5.14
C GLY A 131 -7.91 -12.58 5.52
N GLY A 132 -6.92 -11.78 5.13
CA GLY A 132 -6.82 -10.36 5.48
C GLY A 132 -6.22 -10.08 6.87
N LEU A 133 -6.48 -8.87 7.38
CA LEU A 133 -6.10 -8.45 8.73
C LEU A 133 -7.35 -8.39 9.61
N SER A 134 -7.43 -9.28 10.59
CA SER A 134 -8.62 -9.43 11.46
C SER A 134 -9.04 -8.14 12.17
N TRP A 135 -8.09 -7.24 12.43
CA TRP A 135 -8.33 -5.94 13.06
C TRP A 135 -8.65 -4.79 12.07
N LEU A 136 -8.60 -5.02 10.76
CA LEU A 136 -8.90 -4.02 9.73
C LEU A 136 -9.94 -4.54 8.73
N THR A 137 -9.48 -5.33 7.75
CA THR A 137 -10.26 -5.86 6.65
C THR A 137 -9.98 -7.35 6.55
N SER A 138 -10.98 -8.17 6.82
CA SER A 138 -10.85 -9.63 6.89
C SER A 138 -12.09 -10.35 6.40
N TYR A 139 -11.92 -11.59 5.99
CA TYR A 139 -13.01 -12.48 5.63
C TYR A 139 -12.80 -13.84 6.26
N ASN A 140 -13.87 -14.42 6.79
CA ASN A 140 -13.86 -15.78 7.32
C ASN A 140 -14.80 -16.68 6.54
N GLU A 141 -14.33 -17.89 6.21
CA GLU A 141 -15.18 -18.93 5.64
C GLU A 141 -15.86 -19.70 6.78
N ILE A 142 -17.19 -19.67 6.83
CA ILE A 142 -17.98 -20.43 7.80
C ILE A 142 -18.16 -21.87 7.29
N ASN A 143 -18.44 -22.00 5.99
CA ASN A 143 -18.49 -23.25 5.25
C ASN A 143 -18.24 -22.95 3.76
N LYS A 144 -18.18 -24.01 2.93
CA LYS A 144 -17.82 -23.97 1.51
C LYS A 144 -18.46 -22.83 0.70
N ASP A 145 -19.69 -22.44 1.04
CA ASP A 145 -20.46 -21.44 0.30
C ASP A 145 -20.80 -20.19 1.11
N TYR A 146 -20.35 -20.05 2.37
CA TYR A 146 -20.82 -18.98 3.26
C TYR A 146 -19.67 -18.30 4.00
N TYR A 147 -19.68 -16.97 3.97
CA TYR A 147 -18.58 -16.13 4.42
C TYR A 147 -19.04 -15.02 5.36
N VAL A 148 -18.18 -14.63 6.30
CA VAL A 148 -18.29 -13.41 7.09
C VAL A 148 -17.24 -12.43 6.59
N LEU A 149 -17.67 -11.28 6.08
CA LEU A 149 -16.78 -10.21 5.62
C LEU A 149 -16.79 -9.09 6.66
N ARG A 150 -15.63 -8.51 6.97
CA ARG A 150 -15.49 -7.41 7.94
C ARG A 150 -14.52 -6.36 7.43
N SER A 151 -14.92 -5.09 7.41
CA SER A 151 -14.01 -4.00 7.05
C SER A 151 -14.30 -2.73 7.83
N TYR A 152 -13.26 -2.02 8.23
CA TYR A 152 -13.32 -0.59 8.52
C TYR A 152 -13.26 0.22 7.21
N PRO A 153 -13.76 1.46 7.18
CA PRO A 153 -13.65 2.34 6.02
C PRO A 153 -12.20 2.81 5.80
N ASP A 154 -11.43 2.93 6.88
CA ASP A 154 -10.06 3.43 6.82
C ASP A 154 -9.21 2.90 7.99
N ALA A 155 -7.92 3.23 8.04
CA ALA A 155 -6.97 2.87 9.10
C ALA A 155 -6.00 4.02 9.40
N ASP A 156 -5.11 3.83 10.37
CA ASP A 156 -3.93 4.67 10.49
C ASP A 156 -2.84 4.30 9.48
N PHE A 157 -1.83 5.18 9.35
CA PHE A 157 -0.76 5.06 8.35
C PHE A 157 -0.08 3.68 8.34
N TRP A 158 0.15 3.10 9.52
CA TRP A 158 0.83 1.82 9.69
C TRP A 158 -0.08 0.60 9.58
N LEU A 159 -1.39 0.79 9.40
CA LEU A 159 -2.41 -0.27 9.34
C LEU A 159 -2.48 -1.10 10.64
N ASP A 160 -2.30 -0.43 11.78
CA ASP A 160 -2.35 -1.03 13.11
C ASP A 160 -3.72 -0.90 13.77
N LYS A 161 -4.48 0.14 13.39
CA LYS A 161 -5.80 0.44 13.95
C LYS A 161 -6.78 0.93 12.87
N GLY A 162 -7.98 0.35 12.86
CA GLY A 162 -9.09 0.79 12.00
C GLY A 162 -9.68 2.11 12.48
N ILE A 163 -10.11 2.93 11.53
CA ILE A 163 -10.77 4.22 11.76
C ILE A 163 -12.22 4.11 11.26
N GLY A 164 -13.17 4.68 12.01
CA GLY A 164 -14.59 4.64 11.68
C GLY A 164 -15.31 3.40 12.19
N LYS A 165 -16.54 3.19 11.72
CA LYS A 165 -17.39 2.06 12.11
C LYS A 165 -17.04 0.84 11.28
N GLN A 166 -16.78 -0.31 11.91
CA GLN A 166 -16.63 -1.57 11.19
C GLN A 166 -17.99 -2.05 10.67
N LEU A 167 -18.05 -2.44 9.40
CA LEU A 167 -19.19 -3.16 8.84
C LEU A 167 -18.88 -4.65 8.79
N THR A 168 -19.92 -5.46 8.96
CA THR A 168 -19.87 -6.91 8.85
C THR A 168 -20.97 -7.38 7.89
N TRP A 169 -20.69 -8.34 7.01
CA TRP A 169 -21.70 -8.92 6.13
C TRP A 169 -21.58 -10.44 6.09
N TYR A 170 -22.70 -11.13 6.29
CA TYR A 170 -22.82 -12.57 6.19
C TYR A 170 -23.44 -12.91 4.85
N THR A 171 -22.71 -13.64 4.00
CA THR A 171 -23.12 -13.80 2.61
C THR A 171 -22.65 -15.09 1.99
N LYS A 172 -23.41 -15.53 0.97
CA LYS A 172 -23.00 -16.65 0.12
C LYS A 172 -21.88 -16.22 -0.82
N GLY A 173 -21.02 -17.17 -1.19
CA GLY A 173 -19.98 -16.95 -2.21
C GLY A 173 -20.55 -16.35 -3.49
N ASN A 174 -19.99 -15.23 -3.91
CA ASN A 174 -20.36 -14.53 -5.15
C ASN A 174 -19.19 -13.63 -5.61
N TYR A 175 -19.36 -12.93 -6.74
CA TYR A 175 -18.30 -12.07 -7.29
C TYR A 175 -17.86 -10.96 -6.32
N LYS A 176 -18.78 -10.36 -5.56
CA LYS A 176 -18.45 -9.34 -4.53
C LYS A 176 -17.62 -9.93 -3.40
N VAL A 177 -17.86 -11.20 -3.03
CA VAL A 177 -17.03 -11.92 -2.05
C VAL A 177 -15.61 -12.10 -2.60
N SER A 178 -15.47 -12.47 -3.87
CA SER A 178 -14.16 -12.60 -4.53
C SER A 178 -13.39 -11.27 -4.52
N ASP A 179 -14.06 -10.19 -4.92
CA ASP A 179 -13.46 -8.84 -4.93
C ASP A 179 -13.06 -8.39 -3.52
N PHE A 180 -13.94 -8.63 -2.53
CA PHE A 180 -13.65 -8.34 -1.12
C PHE A 180 -12.42 -9.10 -0.62
N LYS A 181 -12.32 -10.41 -0.91
CA LYS A 181 -11.17 -11.24 -0.54
C LYS A 181 -9.87 -10.66 -1.13
N ALA A 182 -9.89 -10.22 -2.38
CA ALA A 182 -8.73 -9.60 -3.03
C ALA A 182 -8.31 -8.30 -2.33
N TYR A 183 -9.26 -7.43 -1.96
CA TYR A 183 -8.96 -6.22 -1.21
C TYR A 183 -8.41 -6.53 0.20
N ALA A 184 -9.02 -7.46 0.93
CA ALA A 184 -8.56 -7.88 2.26
C ALA A 184 -7.12 -8.42 2.21
N ASN A 185 -6.80 -9.26 1.23
CA ASN A 185 -5.45 -9.80 1.03
C ASN A 185 -4.45 -8.72 0.60
N THR A 186 -4.90 -7.72 -0.17
CA THR A 186 -4.09 -6.55 -0.52
C THR A 186 -3.67 -5.78 0.73
N VAL A 187 -4.63 -5.48 1.63
CA VAL A 187 -4.36 -4.80 2.91
C VAL A 187 -3.34 -5.59 3.76
N SER A 188 -3.52 -6.91 3.86
CA SER A 188 -2.57 -7.77 4.59
C SER A 188 -1.17 -7.82 3.95
N SER A 189 -1.10 -7.81 2.63
CA SER A 189 0.17 -7.79 1.88
C SER A 189 0.91 -6.48 2.10
N CYS A 190 0.21 -5.34 1.95
CA CYS A 190 0.76 -4.03 2.24
C CYS A 190 1.28 -3.91 3.68
N ARG A 191 0.56 -4.44 4.67
CA ARG A 191 1.07 -4.48 6.06
C ARG A 191 2.38 -5.25 6.20
N SER A 192 2.48 -6.39 5.54
CA SER A 192 3.70 -7.22 5.56
C SER A 192 4.88 -6.49 4.91
N SER A 193 4.62 -5.77 3.82
CA SER A 193 5.60 -4.88 3.17
C SER A 193 6.00 -3.71 4.07
N LEU A 194 5.05 -3.07 4.79
CA LEU A 194 5.34 -1.97 5.73
C LEU A 194 6.30 -2.42 6.84
N ILE A 195 6.15 -3.64 7.36
CA ILE A 195 7.05 -4.18 8.40
C ILE A 195 8.45 -4.42 7.82
N THR A 196 8.53 -5.03 6.64
CA THR A 196 9.80 -5.31 5.95
C THR A 196 10.54 -4.02 5.58
N LEU A 197 9.88 -3.12 4.86
CA LEU A 197 10.43 -1.84 4.43
C LEU A 197 10.74 -0.93 5.61
N GLY A 198 9.93 -0.98 6.66
CA GLY A 198 10.19 -0.23 7.88
C GLY A 198 11.48 -0.67 8.57
N SER A 199 11.75 -1.98 8.60
CA SER A 199 13.02 -2.53 9.11
C SER A 199 14.21 -2.09 8.26
N THR A 200 14.06 -2.06 6.94
CA THR A 200 15.08 -1.53 6.02
C THR A 200 15.35 -0.05 6.29
N LEU A 201 14.29 0.77 6.37
CA LEU A 201 14.44 2.21 6.56
C LEU A 201 15.03 2.56 7.94
N LEU A 202 14.66 1.82 8.99
CA LEU A 202 15.30 1.93 10.31
C LEU A 202 16.83 1.76 10.21
N ALA A 203 17.28 0.74 9.48
CA ALA A 203 18.69 0.46 9.27
C ALA A 203 19.38 1.53 8.40
N GLU A 204 18.73 1.98 7.31
CA GLU A 204 19.25 3.03 6.43
C GLU A 204 19.46 4.37 7.15
N LEU A 205 18.58 4.71 8.10
CA LEU A 205 18.62 5.96 8.84
C LEU A 205 19.42 5.88 10.15
N GLY A 206 19.74 4.66 10.63
CA GLY A 206 20.40 4.45 11.91
C GLY A 206 19.56 4.93 13.10
N VAL A 207 18.24 4.93 12.99
CA VAL A 207 17.32 5.38 14.04
C VAL A 207 16.73 4.19 14.81
N ALA A 208 16.40 4.39 16.09
CA ALA A 208 15.86 3.33 16.93
C ALA A 208 14.35 3.09 16.70
N VAL A 209 13.61 4.12 16.29
CA VAL A 209 12.15 4.06 16.10
C VAL A 209 11.79 4.75 14.79
N LEU A 210 10.91 4.13 14.01
CA LEU A 210 10.40 4.68 12.76
C LEU A 210 9.00 5.21 12.98
N THR A 211 8.84 6.53 12.81
CA THR A 211 7.54 7.21 12.92
C THR A 211 7.03 7.65 11.55
N VAL A 212 5.76 8.04 11.46
CA VAL A 212 5.19 8.62 10.23
C VAL A 212 5.96 9.89 9.84
N GLU A 213 6.32 10.71 10.83
CA GLU A 213 7.16 11.90 10.64
C GLU A 213 8.51 11.54 10.02
N THR A 214 9.17 10.49 10.51
CA THR A 214 10.44 10.01 9.95
C THR A 214 10.28 9.66 8.48
N VAL A 215 9.24 8.90 8.11
CA VAL A 215 8.98 8.53 6.71
C VAL A 215 8.80 9.78 5.84
N ILE A 216 7.91 10.70 6.23
CA ILE A 216 7.60 11.88 5.43
C ILE A 216 8.80 12.83 5.35
N GLY A 217 9.52 13.00 6.46
CA GLY A 217 10.77 13.77 6.52
C GLY A 217 11.82 13.20 5.57
N THR A 218 12.04 11.88 5.57
CA THR A 218 12.98 11.21 4.68
C THR A 218 12.59 11.38 3.21
N ILE A 219 11.31 11.28 2.86
CA ILE A 219 10.84 11.55 1.49
C ILE A 219 11.30 12.95 1.02
N SER A 220 11.15 13.96 1.90
CA SER A 220 11.51 15.33 1.57
C SER A 220 13.02 15.61 1.53
N ALA A 221 13.80 14.89 2.33
CA ALA A 221 15.25 15.02 2.36
C ALA A 221 15.90 14.48 1.08
N GLY A 222 15.25 13.53 0.40
CA GLY A 222 15.78 12.89 -0.80
C GLY A 222 16.86 11.84 -0.48
N GLY A 223 17.64 11.46 -1.49
CA GLY A 223 18.67 10.43 -1.36
C GLY A 223 18.13 8.99 -1.43
N ALA A 224 18.98 8.02 -1.06
CA ALA A 224 18.68 6.59 -1.18
C ALA A 224 17.53 6.16 -0.25
N ALA A 225 17.57 6.55 1.03
CA ALA A 225 16.52 6.24 2.02
C ALA A 225 15.14 6.80 1.64
N ALA A 226 15.10 7.88 0.84
CA ALA A 226 13.84 8.43 0.32
C ALA A 226 13.14 7.47 -0.65
N ILE A 227 13.85 6.51 -1.28
CA ILE A 227 13.23 5.48 -2.12
C ILE A 227 12.39 4.55 -1.23
N THR A 228 12.99 4.00 -0.18
CA THR A 228 12.33 3.12 0.79
C THR A 228 11.16 3.84 1.46
N ALA A 229 11.36 5.10 1.88
CA ALA A 229 10.30 5.90 2.49
C ALA A 229 9.11 6.15 1.53
N ARG A 230 9.37 6.38 0.23
CA ARG A 230 8.32 6.50 -0.78
C ARG A 230 7.57 5.20 -1.02
N GLU A 231 8.26 4.07 -0.95
CA GLU A 231 7.59 2.77 -1.05
C GLU A 231 6.70 2.51 0.16
N ILE A 232 7.15 2.79 1.38
CA ILE A 232 6.33 2.73 2.61
C ILE A 232 5.06 3.56 2.44
N TYR A 233 5.20 4.82 2.02
CA TYR A 233 4.06 5.70 1.76
C TYR A 233 3.11 5.13 0.69
N SER A 234 3.66 4.57 -0.38
CA SER A 234 2.86 3.94 -1.44
C SER A 234 2.11 2.69 -0.96
N GLN A 235 2.70 1.87 -0.09
CA GLN A 235 2.05 0.70 0.50
C GLN A 235 0.90 1.12 1.44
N SER A 236 1.13 2.14 2.27
CA SER A 236 0.11 2.71 3.14
C SER A 236 -1.10 3.21 2.32
N THR A 237 -0.88 4.09 1.34
CA THR A 237 -1.96 4.62 0.47
C THR A 237 -2.68 3.52 -0.31
N THR A 238 -1.98 2.50 -0.81
CA THR A 238 -2.61 1.36 -1.50
C THR A 238 -3.55 0.59 -0.59
N ALA A 239 -3.15 0.38 0.67
CA ALA A 239 -4.00 -0.29 1.64
C ALA A 239 -5.24 0.54 1.98
N HIS A 240 -5.11 1.86 2.17
CA HIS A 240 -6.25 2.76 2.38
C HIS A 240 -7.25 2.69 1.22
N GLU A 241 -6.78 2.70 -0.03
CA GLU A 241 -7.65 2.52 -1.20
C GLU A 241 -8.34 1.14 -1.20
N ALA A 242 -7.61 0.07 -0.87
CA ALA A 242 -8.18 -1.28 -0.80
C ALA A 242 -9.24 -1.40 0.32
N MET A 243 -9.00 -0.80 1.48
CA MET A 243 -9.96 -0.74 2.58
C MET A 243 -11.23 0.00 2.17
N ALA A 244 -11.09 1.16 1.53
CA ALA A 244 -12.24 1.93 1.05
C ALA A 244 -13.08 1.14 0.03
N ASN A 245 -12.44 0.44 -0.90
CA ASN A 245 -13.14 -0.42 -1.87
C ASN A 245 -13.82 -1.62 -1.19
N ALA A 246 -13.14 -2.29 -0.25
CA ALA A 246 -13.71 -3.37 0.53
C ALA A 246 -14.92 -2.91 1.35
N TYR A 247 -14.82 -1.74 1.98
CA TYR A 247 -15.88 -1.13 2.77
C TYR A 247 -17.08 -0.76 1.90
N SER A 248 -16.87 -0.19 0.72
CA SER A 248 -17.94 0.13 -0.24
C SER A 248 -18.73 -1.11 -0.68
N ILE A 249 -18.08 -2.28 -0.80
CA ILE A 249 -18.80 -3.54 -1.05
C ILE A 249 -19.78 -3.86 0.10
N LEU A 250 -19.37 -3.61 1.34
CA LEU A 250 -20.21 -3.84 2.52
C LEU A 250 -21.32 -2.81 2.62
N GLU A 251 -21.05 -1.53 2.41
CA GLU A 251 -22.08 -0.46 2.41
C GLU A 251 -23.20 -0.75 1.40
N ASN A 252 -22.84 -1.17 0.18
CA ASN A 252 -23.80 -1.52 -0.87
C ASN A 252 -24.57 -2.84 -0.60
N ALA A 253 -24.29 -3.53 0.50
CA ALA A 253 -25.00 -4.72 0.94
C ALA A 253 -26.03 -4.44 2.04
N TYR A 254 -25.97 -3.25 2.65
CA TYR A 254 -26.98 -2.71 3.58
C TYR A 254 -27.99 -1.84 2.82
#